data_AF-A0AA41QD14-F1
#
_entry.id   AF-A0AA41QD14-F1
#
_cell.length_a   1.000
_cell.length_b   1.000
_cell.length_c   1.000
_cell.angle_alpha   90.00
_cell.angle_beta   90.00
_cell.angle_gamma   90.00
#
_symmetry.space_group_name_H-M   'P 1'
#
loop_
_entity.id
_entity.type
_entity.pdbx_description
1 polymer ?
#
loop_
_entity_poly.entity_id
_entity_poly.type
_entity_poly.pdbx_seq_one_letter_code
_entity_poly.pdbx_strand_id
1 'polypeptide(L)'
;MTNELTTGPGGLAGRGHLLRLGAPRDTAAVRHLVTFLVASVVTVLGTRAYLAATGYPQIGGGGLHLAHVLWGGLLMALAMMLLLSYVGPVPRSLGAVLGGVGFGLFIDEVGKFVTSDNDYFYAPTAAIIYLVTVLLVLVVEGLHGRRAHHPAEYLAVAADRLAAGLAGGFTPAAREEARALAAKGAGEPGAALVAGLVDAVPDDDADVPDLVRAAVDRVVRWLDALVDRAWAAWLVICALLVVCAAEAMVGVRVVRGLVPGVPEWTGAAILAAVGASVVLLAVGAVVGRRDHLRGAVWVRRAVLVSLLFTQLLVFRAVRWTASFGLVLDVLVFMGLEVALREERMEQTRSA
;
A
#
# COMPACT_ATOMS: atom_id res chain seq x y z
N MET A 1 34.73 -27.10 -22.06
CA MET A 1 34.60 -26.95 -20.60
C MET A 1 33.12 -27.09 -20.25
N THR A 2 32.69 -28.31 -19.94
CA THR A 2 31.38 -28.61 -19.36
C THR A 2 31.44 -28.22 -17.90
N ASN A 3 30.88 -27.07 -17.54
CA ASN A 3 30.78 -26.62 -16.17
C ASN A 3 29.69 -27.47 -15.49
N GLU A 4 30.09 -28.51 -14.77
CA GLU A 4 29.15 -29.28 -13.96
C GLU A 4 28.55 -28.34 -12.91
N LEU A 5 27.24 -28.11 -13.00
CA LEU A 5 26.47 -27.36 -12.00
C LEU A 5 26.37 -28.22 -10.73
N THR A 6 27.44 -28.27 -9.94
CA THR A 6 27.44 -28.92 -8.63
C THR A 6 26.58 -28.10 -7.67
N THR A 7 25.28 -28.39 -7.64
CA THR A 7 24.44 -28.00 -6.51
C THR A 7 24.71 -29.01 -5.40
N GLY A 8 25.31 -28.55 -4.30
CA GLY A 8 25.56 -29.40 -3.13
C GLY A 8 24.26 -30.07 -2.66
N PRO A 9 24.27 -31.37 -2.33
CA PRO A 9 23.07 -32.10 -1.94
C PRO A 9 22.49 -31.49 -0.65
N GLY A 10 21.29 -30.91 -0.74
CA GLY A 10 20.50 -30.46 0.42
C GLY A 10 20.14 -28.97 0.47
N GLY A 11 20.85 -28.08 -0.24
CA GLY A 11 20.65 -26.62 -0.10
C GLY A 11 19.31 -26.09 -0.62
N LEU A 12 18.79 -26.66 -1.72
CA LEU A 12 17.52 -26.25 -2.32
C LEU A 12 16.30 -26.95 -1.68
N ALA A 13 16.51 -28.14 -1.10
CA ALA A 13 15.45 -28.98 -0.55
C ALA A 13 14.89 -28.41 0.77
N GLY A 14 15.70 -27.66 1.53
CA GLY A 14 15.29 -26.96 2.76
C GLY A 14 14.56 -25.63 2.53
N ARG A 15 14.37 -25.20 1.27
CA ARG A 15 13.72 -23.91 0.96
C ARG A 15 12.21 -23.98 1.22
N GLY A 16 11.65 -22.86 1.69
CA GLY A 16 10.20 -22.72 1.84
C GLY A 16 9.44 -22.93 0.52
N HIS A 17 8.18 -23.38 0.61
CA HIS A 17 7.36 -23.74 -0.55
C HIS A 17 7.27 -22.64 -1.62
N LEU A 18 7.15 -21.37 -1.25
CA LEU A 18 7.07 -20.25 -2.19
C LEU A 18 8.35 -20.10 -3.04
N LEU A 19 9.53 -20.28 -2.43
CA LEU A 19 10.80 -20.24 -3.15
C LEU A 19 10.95 -21.43 -4.10
N ARG A 20 10.42 -22.60 -3.73
CA ARG A 20 10.41 -23.79 -4.59
C ARG A 20 9.43 -23.67 -5.76
N LEU A 21 8.33 -22.94 -5.58
CA LEU A 21 7.40 -22.58 -6.66
C LEU A 21 7.97 -21.51 -7.59
N GLY A 22 9.12 -20.90 -7.27
CA GLY A 22 9.70 -19.82 -8.07
C GLY A 22 9.01 -18.47 -7.85
N ALA A 23 8.42 -18.25 -6.67
CA ALA A 23 7.78 -16.99 -6.28
C ALA A 23 8.59 -16.24 -5.21
N PRO A 24 9.82 -15.76 -5.53
CA PRO A 24 10.58 -14.92 -4.62
C PRO A 24 9.87 -13.57 -4.42
N ARG A 25 9.88 -13.05 -3.19
CA ARG A 25 9.29 -11.72 -2.91
C ARG A 25 10.17 -10.61 -3.51
N ASP A 26 9.55 -9.68 -4.22
CA ASP A 26 10.23 -8.46 -4.69
C ASP A 26 10.46 -7.50 -3.51
N THR A 27 11.68 -6.97 -3.40
CA THR A 27 12.03 -5.92 -2.42
C THR A 27 11.22 -4.64 -2.62
N ALA A 28 10.74 -4.36 -3.83
CA ALA A 28 9.89 -3.23 -4.16
C ALA A 28 8.38 -3.52 -4.03
N ALA A 29 7.98 -4.76 -3.69
CA ALA A 29 6.58 -5.17 -3.72
C ALA A 29 5.68 -4.29 -2.87
N VAL A 30 6.11 -3.91 -1.66
CA VAL A 30 5.32 -3.04 -0.78
C VAL A 30 5.12 -1.68 -1.39
N ARG A 31 6.14 -1.08 -2.02
CA ARG A 31 5.98 0.21 -2.71
C ARG A 31 4.91 0.11 -3.81
N HIS A 32 4.94 -0.92 -4.63
CA HIS A 32 3.91 -1.12 -5.68
C HIS A 32 2.51 -1.31 -5.11
N LEU A 33 2.37 -2.13 -4.05
CA LEU A 33 1.08 -2.38 -3.40
C LEU A 33 0.53 -1.11 -2.70
N VAL A 34 1.42 -0.32 -2.10
CA VAL A 34 1.08 1.00 -1.52
C VAL A 34 0.62 1.94 -2.62
N THR A 35 1.37 2.07 -3.72
CA THR A 35 0.99 2.91 -4.86
C THR A 35 -0.38 2.52 -5.41
N PHE A 36 -0.64 1.21 -5.56
CA PHE A 36 -1.95 0.70 -5.97
C PHE A 36 -3.07 1.15 -5.01
N LEU A 37 -2.87 0.97 -3.71
CA LEU A 37 -3.88 1.30 -2.70
C LEU A 37 -4.13 2.81 -2.64
N VAL A 38 -3.07 3.62 -2.63
CA VAL A 38 -3.17 5.09 -2.60
C VAL A 38 -3.86 5.59 -3.86
N ALA A 39 -3.49 5.10 -5.04
CA ALA A 39 -4.15 5.45 -6.29
C ALA A 39 -5.65 5.10 -6.23
N SER A 40 -6.01 3.91 -5.74
CA SER A 40 -7.41 3.51 -5.58
C SER A 40 -8.19 4.43 -4.66
N VAL A 41 -7.66 4.73 -3.47
CA VAL A 41 -8.32 5.58 -2.49
C VAL A 41 -8.47 7.02 -3.00
N VAL A 42 -7.41 7.58 -3.59
CA VAL A 42 -7.45 8.92 -4.20
C VAL A 42 -8.46 8.97 -5.33
N THR A 43 -8.56 7.91 -6.14
CA THR A 43 -9.56 7.82 -7.21
C THR A 43 -10.98 7.79 -6.65
N VAL A 44 -11.27 6.97 -5.64
CA VAL A 44 -12.61 6.94 -5.00
C VAL A 44 -12.99 8.32 -4.46
N LEU A 45 -12.08 8.96 -3.73
CA LEU A 45 -12.33 10.29 -3.18
C LEU A 45 -12.50 11.35 -4.27
N GLY A 46 -11.63 11.33 -5.28
CA GLY A 46 -11.66 12.27 -6.39
C GLY A 46 -12.95 12.16 -7.18
N THR A 47 -13.37 10.94 -7.51
CA THR A 47 -14.64 10.67 -8.18
C THR A 47 -15.83 11.15 -7.35
N ARG A 48 -15.85 10.85 -6.05
CA ARG A 48 -16.92 11.29 -5.14
C ARG A 48 -16.98 12.81 -4.98
N ALA A 49 -15.82 13.46 -4.82
CA ALA A 49 -15.74 14.92 -4.72
C ALA A 49 -16.22 15.59 -6.01
N TYR A 50 -15.82 15.04 -7.16
CA TYR A 50 -16.29 15.51 -8.47
C TYR A 50 -17.81 15.36 -8.61
N LEU A 51 -18.37 14.19 -8.28
CA LEU A 51 -19.82 13.96 -8.35
C LEU A 51 -20.60 14.87 -7.39
N ALA A 52 -20.11 15.06 -6.17
CA ALA A 52 -20.72 15.97 -5.20
C ALA A 52 -20.70 17.43 -5.69
N ALA A 53 -19.58 17.89 -6.25
CA ALA A 53 -19.44 19.25 -6.77
C ALA A 53 -20.31 19.52 -8.02
N THR A 54 -20.58 18.49 -8.82
CA THR A 54 -21.34 18.60 -10.07
C THR A 54 -22.81 18.23 -9.93
N GLY A 55 -23.26 17.85 -8.73
CA GLY A 55 -24.66 17.49 -8.47
C GLY A 55 -25.07 16.12 -9.01
N TYR A 56 -24.13 15.16 -9.07
CA TYR A 56 -24.32 13.81 -9.60
C TYR A 56 -24.83 13.78 -11.05
N PRO A 57 -24.09 14.40 -12.00
CA PRO A 57 -24.48 14.44 -13.40
C PRO A 57 -24.46 13.02 -13.96
N GLN A 58 -25.57 12.61 -14.58
CA GLN A 58 -25.63 11.34 -15.29
C GLN A 58 -24.93 11.50 -16.64
N ILE A 59 -23.77 10.88 -16.81
CA ILE A 59 -23.10 10.78 -18.11
C ILE A 59 -23.75 9.62 -18.87
N GLY A 60 -24.71 9.95 -19.72
CA GLY A 60 -25.52 8.98 -20.44
C GLY A 60 -26.96 9.45 -20.70
N GLY A 61 -27.38 9.49 -21.97
CA GLY A 61 -28.75 9.84 -22.37
C GLY A 61 -29.49 8.62 -22.94
N GLY A 62 -30.82 8.56 -22.78
CA GLY A 62 -31.68 7.55 -23.41
C GLY A 62 -31.61 6.14 -22.83
N GLY A 63 -31.24 5.98 -21.55
CA GLY A 63 -31.14 4.67 -20.87
C GLY A 63 -29.75 4.02 -20.90
N LEU A 64 -28.77 4.64 -21.55
CA LEU A 64 -27.36 4.23 -21.52
C LEU A 64 -26.60 5.04 -20.47
N HIS A 65 -26.38 4.49 -19.28
CA HIS A 65 -25.45 5.06 -18.30
C HIS A 65 -24.05 4.46 -18.51
N LEU A 66 -23.07 5.27 -18.91
CA LEU A 66 -21.68 4.80 -19.01
C LEU A 66 -21.06 4.83 -17.60
N ALA A 67 -21.23 3.73 -16.87
CA ALA A 67 -20.74 3.63 -15.50
C ALA A 67 -19.20 3.68 -15.47
N HIS A 68 -18.64 4.44 -14.52
CA HIS A 68 -17.19 4.54 -14.35
C HIS A 68 -16.55 3.19 -14.00
N VAL A 69 -17.35 2.20 -13.60
CA VAL A 69 -16.95 0.79 -13.47
C VAL A 69 -16.34 0.21 -14.75
N LEU A 70 -16.81 0.62 -15.94
CA LEU A 70 -16.30 0.12 -17.22
C LEU A 70 -14.88 0.64 -17.46
N TRP A 71 -14.67 1.94 -17.22
CA TRP A 71 -13.34 2.54 -17.24
C TRP A 71 -12.43 1.93 -16.18
N GLY A 72 -12.99 1.61 -15.01
CA GLY A 72 -12.31 0.87 -13.96
C GLY A 72 -11.80 -0.49 -14.44
N GLY A 73 -12.67 -1.30 -15.02
CA GLY A 73 -12.34 -2.58 -15.62
C GLY A 73 -11.31 -2.47 -16.75
N LEU A 74 -11.46 -1.47 -17.64
CA LEU A 74 -10.51 -1.24 -18.73
C LEU A 74 -9.11 -0.89 -18.22
N LEU A 75 -8.99 0.01 -17.23
CA LEU A 75 -7.69 0.37 -16.65
C LEU A 75 -7.03 -0.81 -15.95
N MET A 76 -7.80 -1.65 -15.24
CA MET A 76 -7.27 -2.89 -14.66
C MET A 76 -6.82 -3.89 -15.74
N ALA A 77 -7.58 -4.03 -16.83
CA ALA A 77 -7.19 -4.87 -17.97
C ALA A 77 -5.90 -4.36 -18.63
N LEU A 78 -5.78 -3.05 -18.84
CA LEU A 78 -4.56 -2.41 -19.36
C LEU A 78 -3.37 -2.60 -18.41
N ALA A 79 -3.58 -2.52 -17.10
CA ALA A 79 -2.54 -2.82 -16.11
C ALA A 79 -2.07 -4.28 -16.23
N MET A 80 -2.98 -5.25 -16.37
CA MET A 80 -2.62 -6.64 -16.58
C MET A 80 -1.88 -6.85 -17.90
N MET A 81 -2.37 -6.27 -19.00
CA MET A 81 -1.70 -6.32 -20.30
C MET A 81 -0.29 -5.78 -20.20
N LEU A 82 -0.09 -4.63 -19.55
CA LEU A 82 1.23 -4.05 -19.32
C LEU A 82 2.14 -5.02 -18.53
N LEU A 83 1.67 -5.57 -17.41
CA LEU A 83 2.47 -6.46 -16.56
C LEU A 83 2.79 -7.80 -17.23
N LEU A 84 1.95 -8.27 -18.16
CA LEU A 84 2.17 -9.51 -18.91
C LEU A 84 2.97 -9.32 -20.20
N SER A 85 3.00 -8.10 -20.76
CA SER A 85 3.66 -7.83 -22.05
C SER A 85 5.15 -7.58 -21.93
N TYR A 86 5.62 -7.15 -20.76
CA TYR A 86 7.00 -6.68 -20.56
C TYR A 86 7.71 -7.47 -19.47
N VAL A 87 9.00 -7.72 -19.68
CA VAL A 87 9.89 -8.36 -18.70
C VAL A 87 10.58 -7.31 -17.85
N GLY A 88 10.81 -7.60 -16.57
CA GLY A 88 11.52 -6.74 -15.64
C GLY A 88 10.62 -5.79 -14.81
N PRO A 89 11.23 -4.92 -13.99
CA PRO A 89 10.55 -4.13 -12.97
C PRO A 89 9.89 -2.84 -13.47
N VAL A 90 10.38 -2.26 -14.57
CA VAL A 90 9.97 -0.94 -15.08
C VAL A 90 8.44 -0.78 -15.21
N PRO A 91 7.70 -1.70 -15.86
CA PRO A 91 6.25 -1.56 -16.01
C PRO A 91 5.46 -1.63 -14.69
N ARG A 92 6.06 -2.13 -13.59
CA ARG A 92 5.32 -2.42 -12.35
C ARG A 92 4.81 -1.15 -11.67
N SER A 93 5.55 -0.04 -11.75
CA SER A 93 5.11 1.24 -11.17
C SER A 93 3.85 1.75 -11.86
N LEU A 94 3.85 1.77 -13.20
CA LEU A 94 2.69 2.19 -13.98
C LEU A 94 1.54 1.19 -13.84
N GLY A 95 1.81 -0.11 -13.81
CA GLY A 95 0.82 -1.15 -13.57
C GLY A 95 0.13 -0.99 -12.21
N ALA A 96 0.89 -0.64 -11.17
CA ALA A 96 0.32 -0.34 -9.85
C ALA A 96 -0.61 0.88 -9.88
N VAL A 97 -0.25 1.96 -10.57
CA VAL A 97 -1.11 3.15 -10.72
C VAL A 97 -2.36 2.84 -11.54
N LEU A 98 -2.22 2.26 -12.73
CA LEU A 98 -3.34 1.94 -13.60
C LEU A 98 -4.30 0.94 -12.93
N GLY A 99 -3.74 -0.09 -12.29
CA GLY A 99 -4.52 -1.06 -11.52
C GLY A 99 -5.23 -0.39 -10.35
N GLY A 100 -4.55 0.49 -9.61
CA GLY A 100 -5.11 1.20 -8.47
C GLY A 100 -6.25 2.14 -8.86
N VAL A 101 -6.03 3.01 -9.87
CA VAL A 101 -7.07 3.89 -10.41
C VAL A 101 -8.24 3.07 -10.94
N GLY A 102 -7.96 2.02 -11.71
CA GLY A 102 -8.99 1.14 -12.26
C GLY A 102 -9.84 0.49 -11.17
N PHE A 103 -9.18 -0.02 -10.13
CA PHE A 103 -9.83 -0.61 -8.97
C PHE A 103 -10.63 0.43 -8.16
N GLY A 104 -10.12 1.64 -8.00
CA GLY A 104 -10.82 2.75 -7.36
C GLY A 104 -12.12 3.13 -8.07
N LEU A 105 -12.08 3.28 -9.40
CA LEU A 105 -13.29 3.52 -10.20
C LEU A 105 -14.28 2.36 -10.12
N PHE A 106 -13.78 1.13 -10.12
CA PHE A 106 -14.61 -0.07 -10.02
C PHE A 106 -15.33 -0.14 -8.67
N ILE A 107 -14.60 0.03 -7.56
CA ILE A 107 -15.15 -0.11 -6.22
C ILE A 107 -16.11 1.04 -5.86
N ASP A 108 -15.91 2.24 -6.42
CA ASP A 108 -16.80 3.38 -6.18
C ASP A 108 -18.25 3.11 -6.65
N GLU A 109 -18.40 2.38 -7.76
CA GLU A 109 -19.69 2.04 -8.37
C GLU A 109 -20.29 0.71 -7.85
N VAL A 110 -19.60 -0.02 -6.96
CA VAL A 110 -20.07 -1.32 -6.44
C VAL A 110 -21.48 -1.22 -5.84
N GLY A 111 -21.81 -0.09 -5.22
CA GLY A 111 -23.14 0.09 -4.61
C GLY A 111 -24.29 -0.03 -5.59
N LYS A 112 -24.08 0.44 -6.82
CA LYS A 112 -25.07 0.40 -7.88
C LYS A 112 -25.37 -1.05 -8.31
N PHE A 113 -24.39 -1.95 -8.23
CA PHE A 113 -24.53 -3.33 -8.69
C PHE A 113 -24.92 -4.32 -7.59
N VAL A 114 -24.91 -3.90 -6.33
CA VAL A 114 -25.28 -4.75 -5.19
C VAL A 114 -26.80 -4.77 -4.96
N THR A 115 -27.53 -3.75 -5.43
CA THR A 115 -29.01 -3.71 -5.35
C THR A 115 -29.66 -3.97 -6.70
N SER A 116 -30.77 -4.70 -6.69
CA SER A 116 -31.65 -4.89 -7.86
C SER A 116 -32.19 -3.56 -8.45
N ASP A 117 -32.15 -2.47 -7.68
CA ASP A 117 -32.72 -1.17 -8.05
C ASP A 117 -31.67 -0.14 -8.52
N ASN A 118 -30.40 -0.53 -8.68
CA ASN A 118 -29.30 0.37 -9.07
C ASN A 118 -29.11 1.61 -8.17
N ASP A 119 -29.36 1.49 -6.86
CA ASP A 119 -29.27 2.61 -5.92
C ASP A 119 -27.81 2.92 -5.52
N TYR A 120 -27.33 4.08 -5.95
CA TYR A 120 -26.00 4.61 -5.65
C TYR A 120 -25.75 4.81 -4.13
N PHE A 121 -26.80 4.92 -3.32
CA PHE A 121 -26.75 5.23 -1.90
C PHE A 121 -27.08 4.05 -0.98
N TYR A 122 -27.07 2.82 -1.49
CA TYR A 122 -27.31 1.62 -0.69
C TYR A 122 -26.39 1.56 0.54
N ALA A 123 -26.97 1.47 1.74
CA ALA A 123 -26.25 1.63 3.01
C ALA A 123 -25.06 0.64 3.20
N PRO A 124 -25.10 -0.60 2.67
CA PRO A 124 -23.97 -1.53 2.65
C PRO A 124 -22.79 -1.18 1.72
N THR A 125 -22.94 -0.29 0.74
CA THR A 125 -21.88 0.00 -0.24
C THR A 125 -20.59 0.49 0.40
N ALA A 126 -20.72 1.43 1.34
CA ALA A 126 -19.57 1.99 2.04
C ALA A 126 -18.88 0.93 2.92
N ALA A 127 -19.64 -0.01 3.48
CA ALA A 127 -19.10 -1.14 4.23
C ALA A 127 -18.35 -2.15 3.33
N ILE A 128 -18.81 -2.35 2.09
CA ILE A 128 -18.12 -3.20 1.11
C ILE A 128 -16.80 -2.56 0.66
N ILE A 129 -16.82 -1.28 0.27
CA ILE A 129 -15.60 -0.54 -0.10
C ILE A 129 -14.59 -0.64 1.03
N TYR A 130 -15.02 -0.33 2.27
CA TYR A 130 -14.17 -0.45 3.45
C TYR A 130 -13.64 -1.87 3.67
N LEU A 131 -14.51 -2.89 3.69
CA LEU A 131 -14.12 -4.27 3.92
C LEU A 131 -13.06 -4.72 2.91
N VAL A 132 -13.25 -4.36 1.64
CA VAL A 132 -12.33 -4.69 0.57
C VAL A 132 -11.00 -3.94 0.72
N THR A 133 -11.03 -2.64 1.04
CA THR A 133 -9.83 -1.84 1.33
C THR A 133 -9.03 -2.44 2.49
N VAL A 134 -9.70 -2.79 3.59
CA VAL A 134 -9.08 -3.39 4.78
C VAL A 134 -8.52 -4.77 4.46
N LEU A 135 -9.27 -5.61 3.75
CA LEU A 135 -8.78 -6.92 3.33
C LEU A 135 -7.53 -6.78 2.47
N LEU A 136 -7.50 -5.81 1.55
CA LEU A 136 -6.32 -5.56 0.74
C LEU A 136 -5.12 -5.15 1.61
N VAL A 137 -5.29 -4.23 2.56
CA VAL A 137 -4.23 -3.85 3.51
C VAL A 137 -3.73 -5.06 4.30
N LEU A 138 -4.64 -5.91 4.80
CA LEU A 138 -4.28 -7.12 5.54
C LEU A 138 -3.55 -8.14 4.66
N VAL A 139 -3.92 -8.27 3.38
CA VAL A 139 -3.21 -9.13 2.42
C VAL A 139 -1.80 -8.60 2.17
N VAL A 140 -1.63 -7.30 1.97
CA VAL A 140 -0.31 -6.67 1.81
C VAL A 140 0.57 -6.95 3.03
N GLU A 141 0.03 -6.74 4.23
CA GLU A 141 0.73 -6.99 5.50
C GLU A 141 1.02 -8.48 5.72
N GLY A 142 0.08 -9.37 5.39
CA GLY A 142 0.26 -10.82 5.53
C GLY A 142 1.31 -11.38 4.58
N LEU A 143 1.39 -10.86 3.35
CA LEU A 143 2.34 -11.33 2.33
C LEU A 143 3.75 -10.77 2.56
N HIS A 144 3.86 -9.50 2.94
CA HIS A 144 5.13 -8.77 2.94
C HIS A 144 5.56 -8.28 4.32
N GLY A 145 4.74 -8.46 5.36
CA GLY A 145 5.05 -8.04 6.72
C GLY A 145 5.88 -9.07 7.49
N ARG A 146 6.85 -8.54 8.25
CA ARG A 146 7.52 -9.17 9.41
C ARG A 146 8.63 -10.20 9.18
N ARG A 147 8.86 -10.69 7.96
CA ARG A 147 9.96 -11.64 7.68
C ARG A 147 11.03 -11.02 6.80
N ALA A 148 12.27 -11.05 7.29
CA ALA A 148 13.45 -10.75 6.50
C ALA A 148 13.44 -11.56 5.19
N HIS A 149 14.00 -10.99 4.14
CA HIS A 149 14.11 -11.69 2.86
C HIS A 149 15.18 -12.78 2.94
N HIS A 150 14.93 -13.89 2.26
CA HIS A 150 15.94 -14.94 2.09
C HIS A 150 17.01 -14.44 1.10
N PRO A 151 18.30 -14.79 1.25
CA PRO A 151 19.35 -14.43 0.28
C PRO A 151 18.99 -14.71 -1.18
N ALA A 152 18.40 -15.88 -1.47
CA ALA A 152 17.83 -16.20 -2.78
C ALA A 152 16.81 -15.19 -3.33
N GLU A 153 16.01 -14.53 -2.49
CA GLU A 153 15.06 -13.49 -2.93
C GLU A 153 15.81 -12.25 -3.42
N TYR A 154 16.84 -11.80 -2.68
CA TYR A 154 17.67 -10.68 -3.11
C TYR A 154 18.38 -10.96 -4.45
N LEU A 155 18.91 -12.18 -4.61
CA LEU A 155 19.54 -12.58 -5.86
C LEU A 155 18.55 -12.65 -7.03
N ALA A 156 17.33 -13.16 -6.79
CA ALA A 156 16.29 -13.19 -7.81
C ALA A 156 15.86 -11.78 -8.23
N VAL A 157 15.73 -10.85 -7.28
CA VAL A 157 15.43 -9.44 -7.59
C VAL A 157 16.59 -8.80 -8.36
N ALA A 158 17.85 -9.09 -8.02
CA ALA A 158 19.00 -8.61 -8.79
C ALA A 158 18.95 -9.10 -10.26
N ALA A 159 18.62 -10.38 -10.47
CA ALA A 159 18.44 -10.94 -11.81
C ALA A 159 17.25 -10.31 -12.56
N ASP A 160 16.17 -9.99 -11.85
CA ASP A 160 15.03 -9.27 -12.43
C ASP A 160 15.39 -7.82 -12.83
N ARG A 161 16.22 -7.12 -12.05
CA ARG A 161 16.78 -5.81 -12.45
C ARG A 161 17.71 -5.92 -13.65
N LEU A 162 18.51 -6.99 -13.71
CA LEU A 162 19.37 -7.29 -14.84
C LEU A 162 18.58 -7.48 -16.13
N ALA A 163 17.37 -8.03 -16.09
CA ALA A 163 16.53 -8.16 -17.29
C ALA A 163 16.23 -6.81 -17.96
N ALA A 164 16.00 -5.75 -17.17
CA ALA A 164 15.85 -4.40 -17.71
C ALA A 164 17.20 -3.81 -18.17
N GLY A 165 18.26 -4.02 -17.38
CA GLY A 165 19.61 -3.55 -17.72
C GLY A 165 20.14 -4.13 -19.03
N LEU A 166 19.86 -5.40 -19.33
CA LEU A 166 20.26 -6.04 -20.58
C LEU A 166 19.59 -5.44 -21.81
N ALA A 167 18.42 -4.83 -21.66
CA ALA A 167 17.68 -4.23 -22.77
C ALA A 167 18.05 -2.75 -23.00
N GLY A 168 18.24 -1.99 -21.93
CA GLY A 168 18.43 -0.52 -22.00
C GLY A 168 19.73 0.01 -21.43
N GLY A 169 20.60 -0.84 -20.88
CA GLY A 169 21.74 -0.42 -20.07
C GLY A 169 21.35 -0.13 -18.62
N PHE A 170 22.34 0.17 -17.79
CA PHE A 170 22.10 0.60 -16.42
C PHE A 170 22.44 2.08 -16.22
N THR A 171 21.55 2.79 -15.54
CA THR A 171 21.95 4.04 -14.88
C THR A 171 22.86 3.74 -13.69
N PRO A 172 23.73 4.69 -13.26
CA PRO A 172 24.63 4.47 -12.12
C PRO A 172 23.88 4.03 -10.86
N ALA A 173 22.73 4.65 -10.57
CA ALA A 173 21.89 4.29 -9.43
C ALA A 173 21.27 2.89 -9.55
N ALA A 174 20.79 2.52 -10.75
CA ALA A 174 20.22 1.19 -10.98
C ALA A 174 21.29 0.08 -10.88
N ARG A 175 22.52 0.35 -11.35
CA ARG A 175 23.65 -0.57 -11.22
C ARG A 175 24.05 -0.77 -9.76
N GLU A 176 24.15 0.32 -8.99
CA GLU A 176 24.40 0.28 -7.55
C GLU A 176 23.33 -0.54 -6.81
N GLU A 177 22.05 -0.30 -7.12
CA GLU A 177 20.92 -1.06 -6.55
C GLU A 177 21.04 -2.56 -6.86
N ALA A 178 21.31 -2.92 -8.13
CA ALA A 178 21.47 -4.30 -8.56
C ALA A 178 22.69 -4.99 -7.91
N ARG A 179 23.82 -4.29 -7.77
CA ARG A 179 25.01 -4.78 -7.06
C ARG A 179 24.73 -5.03 -5.59
N ALA A 180 24.08 -4.08 -4.92
CA ALA A 180 23.74 -4.21 -3.50
C ALA A 180 22.80 -5.41 -3.25
N LEU A 181 21.86 -5.67 -4.16
CA LEU A 181 20.99 -6.84 -4.11
C LEU A 181 21.76 -8.15 -4.37
N ALA A 182 22.64 -8.17 -5.37
CA ALA A 182 23.48 -9.34 -5.65
C ALA A 182 24.41 -9.68 -4.47
N ALA A 183 24.98 -8.66 -3.82
CA ALA A 183 25.81 -8.81 -2.62
C ALA A 183 25.02 -9.39 -1.43
N LYS A 184 23.77 -8.96 -1.21
CA LYS A 184 22.88 -9.54 -0.18
C LYS A 184 22.50 -10.99 -0.46
N GLY A 185 22.54 -11.39 -1.73
CA GLY A 185 22.38 -12.77 -2.17
C GLY A 185 23.67 -13.59 -2.21
N ALA A 186 24.80 -13.06 -1.71
CA ALA A 186 26.08 -13.77 -1.73
C ALA A 186 25.97 -15.14 -1.04
N GLY A 187 26.61 -16.15 -1.64
CA GLY A 187 26.53 -17.54 -1.18
C GLY A 187 25.40 -18.37 -1.81
N GLU A 188 24.45 -17.73 -2.49
CA GLU A 188 23.46 -18.45 -3.29
C GLU A 188 24.05 -18.94 -4.63
N PRO A 189 23.58 -20.08 -5.17
CA PRO A 189 24.01 -20.56 -6.48
C PRO A 189 23.80 -19.51 -7.57
N GLY A 190 24.84 -19.20 -8.33
CA GLY A 190 24.80 -18.21 -9.41
C GLY A 190 25.01 -16.76 -8.98
N ALA A 191 25.20 -16.47 -7.68
CA ALA A 191 25.40 -15.10 -7.20
C ALA A 191 26.57 -14.37 -7.89
N ALA A 192 27.72 -15.04 -8.03
CA ALA A 192 28.89 -14.49 -8.71
C ALA A 192 28.64 -14.22 -10.21
N LEU A 193 27.84 -15.04 -10.87
CA LEU A 193 27.49 -14.87 -12.28
C LEU A 193 26.56 -13.66 -12.46
N VAL A 194 25.54 -13.52 -11.62
CA VAL A 194 24.63 -12.37 -11.67
C VAL A 194 25.39 -11.07 -11.38
N ALA A 195 26.25 -11.05 -10.36
CA ALA A 195 27.08 -9.89 -10.06
C ALA A 195 27.99 -9.51 -11.24
N GLY A 196 28.68 -10.49 -11.82
CA GLY A 196 29.54 -10.27 -13.00
C GLY A 196 28.75 -9.78 -14.23
N LEU A 197 27.53 -10.27 -14.43
CA LEU A 197 26.66 -9.77 -15.51
C LEU A 197 26.22 -8.32 -15.26
N VAL A 198 25.85 -7.97 -14.02
CA VAL A 198 25.49 -6.58 -13.67
C VAL A 198 26.64 -5.61 -13.96
N ASP A 199 27.88 -6.04 -13.71
CA ASP A 199 29.09 -5.24 -14.00
C ASP A 199 29.41 -5.15 -15.50
N ALA A 200 29.03 -6.16 -16.28
CA ALA A 200 29.29 -6.21 -17.72
C ALA A 200 28.27 -5.45 -18.57
N VAL A 201 27.07 -5.16 -18.04
CA VAL A 201 26.05 -4.40 -18.75
C VAL A 201 26.51 -2.95 -18.95
N PRO A 202 26.44 -2.40 -20.19
CA PRO A 202 26.80 -1.01 -20.49
C PRO A 202 26.02 0.01 -19.65
N ASP A 203 26.61 1.20 -19.47
CA ASP A 203 25.86 2.32 -18.92
C ASP A 203 24.78 2.78 -19.90
N ASP A 204 23.65 3.22 -19.35
CA ASP A 204 22.62 3.91 -20.12
C ASP A 204 22.98 5.40 -20.21
N ASP A 205 23.28 5.86 -21.41
CA ASP A 205 23.63 7.26 -21.69
C ASP A 205 22.39 8.19 -21.71
N ALA A 206 21.18 7.62 -21.74
CA ALA A 206 19.92 8.34 -21.82
C ALA A 206 18.91 7.83 -20.78
N ASP A 207 19.08 8.26 -19.53
CA ASP A 207 18.15 7.93 -18.43
C ASP A 207 16.72 8.39 -18.77
N VAL A 208 15.84 7.43 -19.10
CA VAL A 208 14.41 7.66 -19.23
C VAL A 208 13.76 7.39 -17.87
N PRO A 209 13.40 8.44 -17.11
CA PRO A 209 12.93 8.26 -15.75
C PRO A 209 11.57 7.56 -15.73
N ASP A 210 11.43 6.57 -14.86
CA ASP A 210 10.12 6.10 -14.43
C ASP A 210 9.41 7.25 -13.71
N LEU A 211 8.57 7.97 -14.43
CA LEU A 211 7.86 9.17 -13.94
C LEU A 211 7.01 8.86 -12.71
N VAL A 212 6.43 7.65 -12.64
CA VAL A 212 5.62 7.22 -11.50
C VAL A 212 6.52 7.04 -10.29
N ARG A 213 7.62 6.30 -10.43
CA ARG A 213 8.59 6.12 -9.35
C ARG A 213 9.17 7.45 -8.90
N ALA A 214 9.59 8.31 -9.84
CA ALA A 214 10.12 9.63 -9.52
C ALA A 214 9.10 10.53 -8.79
N ALA A 215 7.82 10.45 -9.15
CA ALA A 215 6.74 11.15 -8.45
C ALA A 215 6.54 10.60 -7.04
N VAL A 216 6.47 9.26 -6.88
CA VAL A 216 6.35 8.60 -5.58
C VAL A 216 7.55 8.94 -4.69
N ASP A 217 8.77 8.80 -5.20
CA ASP A 217 10.00 9.11 -4.46
C ASP A 217 10.11 10.60 -4.12
N ARG A 218 9.51 11.49 -4.92
CA ARG A 218 9.39 12.91 -4.58
C ARG A 218 8.42 13.12 -3.42
N VAL A 219 7.26 12.47 -3.45
CA VAL A 219 6.27 12.54 -2.35
C VAL A 219 6.87 11.96 -1.08
N VAL A 220 7.50 10.78 -1.15
CA VAL A 220 8.16 10.13 -0.01
C VAL A 220 9.23 11.04 0.58
N ARG A 221 10.18 11.56 -0.22
CA ARG A 221 11.19 12.50 0.28
C ARG A 221 10.60 13.77 0.89
N TRP A 222 9.50 14.27 0.34
CA TRP A 222 8.78 15.42 0.92
C TRP A 222 8.15 15.07 2.27
N LEU A 223 7.58 13.87 2.38
CA LEU A 223 7.03 13.35 3.63
C LEU A 223 8.16 13.11 4.64
N ASP A 224 9.28 12.51 4.25
CA ASP A 224 10.43 12.28 5.13
C ASP A 224 11.01 13.60 5.61
N ALA A 225 11.23 14.57 4.72
CA ALA A 225 11.70 15.90 5.10
C ALA A 225 10.70 16.65 6.01
N LEU A 226 9.41 16.30 5.93
CA LEU A 226 8.40 16.81 6.87
C LEU A 226 8.52 16.07 8.21
N VAL A 227 8.61 14.74 8.19
CA VAL A 227 8.66 13.81 9.34
C VAL A 227 9.94 13.96 10.17
N ASP A 228 11.08 14.22 9.53
CA ASP A 228 12.39 14.51 10.15
C ASP A 228 12.34 15.72 11.09
N ARG A 229 11.31 16.56 10.94
CA ARG A 229 11.05 17.61 11.92
C ARG A 229 10.37 16.98 13.13
N ALA A 230 10.97 17.18 14.30
CA ALA A 230 10.44 16.68 15.58
C ALA A 230 8.96 17.05 15.87
N TRP A 231 8.41 18.07 15.18
CA TRP A 231 7.00 18.46 15.29
C TRP A 231 6.05 17.68 14.37
N ALA A 232 6.52 17.00 13.33
CA ALA A 232 5.67 16.32 12.38
C ALA A 232 5.07 15.02 12.94
N ALA A 233 5.81 14.28 13.78
CA ALA A 233 5.23 13.19 14.57
C ALA A 233 4.07 13.70 15.45
N TRP A 234 4.21 14.88 16.04
CA TRP A 234 3.12 15.54 16.77
C TRP A 234 1.98 15.96 15.85
N LEU A 235 2.25 16.46 14.64
CA LEU A 235 1.20 16.78 13.67
C LEU A 235 0.40 15.54 13.29
N VAL A 236 1.06 14.42 12.99
CA VAL A 236 0.39 13.15 12.66
C VAL A 236 -0.45 12.67 13.83
N ILE A 237 0.11 12.64 15.05
CA ILE A 237 -0.63 12.24 16.25
C ILE A 237 -1.82 13.18 16.48
N CYS A 238 -1.65 14.49 16.36
CA CYS A 238 -2.73 15.47 16.47
C CYS A 238 -3.80 15.27 15.41
N ALA A 239 -3.43 15.01 14.15
CA ALA A 239 -4.37 14.73 13.08
C ALA A 239 -5.19 13.46 13.36
N LEU A 240 -4.53 12.39 13.81
CA LEU A 240 -5.20 11.15 14.24
C LEU A 240 -6.12 11.38 15.44
N LEU A 241 -5.71 12.21 16.41
CA LEU A 241 -6.55 12.58 17.55
C LEU A 241 -7.78 13.39 17.14
N VAL A 242 -7.66 14.27 16.15
CA VAL A 242 -8.80 15.00 15.57
C VAL A 242 -9.78 14.04 14.90
N VAL A 243 -9.27 13.06 14.15
CA VAL A 243 -10.10 11.99 13.58
C VAL A 243 -10.79 11.17 14.67
N CYS A 244 -10.06 10.72 15.69
CA CYS A 244 -10.61 10.01 16.85
C CYS A 244 -11.70 10.83 17.55
N ALA A 245 -11.53 12.15 17.69
CA ALA A 245 -12.51 13.03 18.30
C ALA A 245 -13.80 13.14 17.46
N ALA A 246 -13.66 13.24 16.14
CA ALA A 246 -14.80 13.23 15.22
C ALA A 246 -15.56 11.88 15.27
N GLU A 247 -14.84 10.77 15.34
CA GLU A 247 -15.43 9.43 15.46
C GLU A 247 -16.10 9.21 16.83
N ALA A 248 -15.48 9.69 17.91
CA ALA A 248 -16.10 9.69 19.22
C ALA A 248 -17.41 10.48 19.23
N MET A 249 -17.46 11.63 18.55
CA MET A 249 -18.68 12.41 18.41
C MET A 249 -19.78 11.60 17.71
N VAL A 250 -19.44 10.84 16.66
CA VAL A 250 -20.37 9.91 16.01
C VAL A 250 -20.83 8.84 17.02
N GLY A 251 -19.91 8.22 17.75
CA GLY A 251 -20.24 7.23 18.78
C GLY A 251 -21.22 7.76 19.83
N VAL A 252 -20.99 8.96 20.37
CA VAL A 252 -21.90 9.62 21.33
C VAL A 252 -23.27 9.86 20.72
N ARG A 253 -23.34 10.33 19.47
CA ARG A 253 -24.62 10.56 18.80
C ARG A 253 -25.41 9.27 18.62
N VAL A 254 -24.74 8.16 18.29
CA VAL A 254 -25.38 6.84 18.16
C VAL A 254 -25.89 6.32 19.51
N VAL A 255 -25.09 6.41 20.59
CA VAL A 255 -25.52 6.01 21.94
C VAL A 255 -26.72 6.82 22.42
N ARG A 256 -26.79 8.10 22.08
CA ARG A 256 -27.92 8.98 22.43
C ARG A 256 -29.17 8.79 21.56
N GLY A 257 -29.18 7.81 20.64
CA GLY A 257 -30.29 7.56 19.74
C GLY A 257 -30.50 8.68 18.69
N LEU A 258 -29.51 9.54 18.47
CA LEU A 258 -29.59 10.66 17.52
C LEU A 258 -29.31 10.24 16.07
N VAL A 259 -29.00 8.96 15.84
CA VAL A 259 -28.74 8.37 14.52
C VAL A 259 -29.79 7.28 14.28
N PRO A 260 -30.85 7.58 13.50
CA PRO A 260 -31.93 6.63 13.24
C PRO A 260 -31.42 5.37 12.52
N GLY A 261 -31.96 4.21 12.90
CA GLY A 261 -31.68 2.93 12.22
C GLY A 261 -30.37 2.24 12.64
N VAL A 262 -29.65 2.78 13.61
CA VAL A 262 -28.41 2.18 14.15
C VAL A 262 -28.62 1.78 15.61
N PRO A 263 -28.35 0.52 16.01
CA PRO A 263 -28.45 0.10 17.41
C PRO A 263 -27.47 0.86 18.32
N GLU A 264 -27.92 1.23 19.53
CA GLU A 264 -27.12 1.99 20.51
C GLU A 264 -25.80 1.32 20.89
N TRP A 265 -25.77 -0.02 20.94
CA TRP A 265 -24.55 -0.79 21.21
C TRP A 265 -23.44 -0.51 20.17
N THR A 266 -23.81 -0.14 18.94
CA THR A 266 -22.86 0.26 17.89
C THR A 266 -22.09 1.50 18.34
N GLY A 267 -22.77 2.47 18.96
CA GLY A 267 -22.14 3.68 19.48
C GLY A 267 -21.20 3.39 20.64
N ALA A 268 -21.57 2.47 21.54
CA ALA A 268 -20.69 2.02 22.61
C ALA A 268 -19.43 1.31 22.06
N ALA A 269 -19.59 0.48 21.02
CA ALA A 269 -18.49 -0.18 20.34
C ALA A 269 -17.54 0.81 19.65
N ILE A 270 -18.08 1.86 18.99
CA ILE A 270 -17.27 2.96 18.42
C ILE A 270 -16.43 3.61 19.51
N LEU A 271 -17.05 4.00 20.63
CA LEU A 271 -16.35 4.68 21.73
C LEU A 271 -15.26 3.80 22.35
N ALA A 272 -15.51 2.49 22.50
CA ALA A 272 -14.52 1.55 22.98
C ALA A 272 -13.32 1.43 22.02
N ALA A 273 -13.57 1.32 20.72
CA ALA A 273 -12.52 1.23 19.70
C ALA A 273 -11.69 2.53 19.61
N VAL A 274 -12.35 3.69 19.60
CA VAL A 274 -11.69 5.00 19.65
C VAL A 274 -10.84 5.12 20.93
N GLY A 275 -11.38 4.73 22.08
CA GLY A 275 -10.64 4.74 23.35
C GLY A 275 -9.37 3.90 23.27
N ALA A 276 -9.44 2.70 22.69
CA ALA A 276 -8.26 1.86 22.47
C ALA A 276 -7.24 2.54 21.55
N SER A 277 -7.67 3.12 20.42
CA SER A 277 -6.78 3.86 19.50
C SER A 277 -6.11 5.04 20.20
N VAL A 278 -6.84 5.83 20.98
CA VAL A 278 -6.30 6.98 21.74
C VAL A 278 -5.27 6.52 22.78
N VAL A 279 -5.53 5.43 23.50
CA VAL A 279 -4.55 4.87 24.45
C VAL A 279 -3.28 4.44 23.73
N LEU A 280 -3.41 3.76 22.58
CA LEU A 280 -2.26 3.34 21.78
C LEU A 280 -1.47 4.53 21.22
N LEU A 281 -2.15 5.61 20.79
CA LEU A 281 -1.50 6.87 20.38
C LEU A 281 -0.77 7.53 21.54
N ALA A 282 -1.37 7.58 22.74
CA ALA A 282 -0.74 8.14 23.92
C ALA A 282 0.50 7.34 24.33
N VAL A 283 0.43 6.01 24.31
CA VAL A 283 1.59 5.13 24.54
C VAL A 283 2.65 5.38 23.47
N GLY A 284 2.27 5.49 22.20
CA GLY A 284 3.18 5.82 21.11
C GLY A 284 3.88 7.16 21.29
N ALA A 285 3.15 8.19 21.71
CA ALA A 285 3.71 9.50 22.03
C ALA A 285 4.71 9.42 23.20
N VAL A 286 4.37 8.71 24.28
CA VAL A 286 5.24 8.58 25.47
C VAL A 286 6.50 7.78 25.17
N VAL A 287 6.36 6.62 24.51
CA VAL A 287 7.48 5.75 24.14
C VAL A 287 8.35 6.44 23.08
N GLY A 288 7.73 7.14 22.13
CA GLY A 288 8.38 7.90 21.06
C GLY A 288 9.32 9.00 21.56
N ARG A 289 9.12 9.53 22.78
CA ARG A 289 10.04 10.50 23.39
C ARG A 289 11.42 9.92 23.70
N ARG A 290 11.53 8.60 23.85
CA ARG A 290 12.78 7.89 24.14
C ARG A 290 13.29 7.11 22.93
N ASP A 291 12.37 6.53 22.16
CA ASP A 291 12.67 5.65 21.02
C ASP A 291 11.60 5.86 19.94
N HIS A 292 11.96 6.58 18.87
CA HIS A 292 11.06 6.96 17.77
C HIS A 292 10.49 5.72 17.06
N LEU A 293 11.31 4.68 16.86
CA LEU A 293 10.90 3.41 16.25
C LEU A 293 9.83 2.71 17.06
N ARG A 294 10.07 2.56 18.37
CA ARG A 294 9.09 1.91 19.24
C ARG A 294 7.81 2.73 19.33
N GLY A 295 7.91 4.06 19.34
CA GLY A 295 6.76 4.97 19.27
C GLY A 295 5.93 4.75 18.01
N ALA A 296 6.59 4.73 16.84
CA ALA A 296 5.97 4.50 15.54
C ALA A 296 5.23 3.14 15.47
N VAL A 297 5.76 2.08 16.09
CA VAL A 297 5.08 0.78 16.18
C VAL A 297 3.75 0.88 16.95
N TRP A 298 3.67 1.68 18.01
CA TRP A 298 2.43 1.88 18.76
C TRP A 298 1.42 2.75 18.02
N VAL A 299 1.88 3.80 17.34
CA VAL A 299 1.03 4.59 16.43
C VAL A 299 0.45 3.70 15.34
N ARG A 300 1.26 2.83 14.74
CA ARG A 300 0.83 1.83 13.75
C ARG A 300 -0.27 0.91 14.31
N ARG A 301 -0.15 0.47 15.56
CA ARG A 301 -1.19 -0.34 16.23
C ARG A 301 -2.49 0.44 16.41
N ALA A 302 -2.40 1.71 16.79
CA ALA A 302 -3.58 2.57 16.92
C ALA A 302 -4.33 2.69 15.59
N VAL A 303 -3.59 2.95 14.51
CA VAL A 303 -4.16 3.05 13.16
C VAL A 303 -4.77 1.72 12.72
N LEU A 304 -4.13 0.58 13.01
CA LEU A 304 -4.74 -0.74 12.74
C LEU A 304 -6.06 -0.96 13.51
N VAL A 305 -6.13 -0.55 14.78
CA VAL A 305 -7.38 -0.65 15.55
C VAL A 305 -8.46 0.23 14.93
N SER A 306 -8.10 1.45 14.52
CA SER A 306 -9.00 2.34 13.79
C SER A 306 -9.51 1.71 12.48
N LEU A 307 -8.58 1.22 11.65
CA LEU A 307 -8.85 0.58 10.36
C LEU A 307 -9.56 -0.76 10.42
N LEU A 308 -9.63 -1.43 11.58
CA LEU A 308 -10.29 -2.74 11.69
C LEU A 308 -11.64 -2.60 12.38
N PHE A 309 -11.72 -1.77 13.41
CA PHE A 309 -12.89 -1.69 14.29
C PHE A 309 -13.61 -0.36 14.17
N THR A 310 -12.90 0.76 14.36
CA THR A 310 -13.55 2.07 14.42
C THR A 310 -14.20 2.45 13.10
N GLN A 311 -13.44 2.42 12.02
CA GLN A 311 -13.93 2.79 10.70
C GLN A 311 -15.10 1.90 10.26
N LEU A 312 -15.04 0.58 10.50
CA LEU A 312 -16.13 -0.36 10.21
C LEU A 312 -17.47 0.07 10.84
N LEU A 313 -17.41 0.43 12.11
CA LEU A 313 -18.57 0.78 12.91
C LEU A 313 -19.06 2.21 12.58
N VAL A 314 -18.14 3.14 12.34
CA VAL A 314 -18.45 4.53 11.97
C VAL A 314 -19.08 4.58 10.59
N PHE A 315 -18.63 3.79 9.62
CA PHE A 315 -19.25 3.69 8.29
C PHE A 315 -20.70 3.20 8.33
N ARG A 316 -21.02 2.32 9.29
CA ARG A 316 -22.42 1.90 9.54
C ARG A 316 -23.28 3.06 10.06
N ALA A 317 -22.69 4.01 10.77
CA ALA A 317 -23.40 5.14 11.38
C ALA A 317 -23.50 6.37 10.48
N VAL A 318 -22.42 6.73 9.76
CA VAL A 318 -22.37 7.94 8.92
C VAL A 318 -21.65 7.64 7.60
N ARG A 319 -22.43 7.66 6.50
CA ARG A 319 -22.00 7.13 5.19
C ARG A 319 -20.83 7.87 4.52
N TRP A 320 -20.64 9.17 4.80
CA TRP A 320 -19.73 10.03 4.01
C TRP A 320 -18.59 10.69 4.80
N THR A 321 -18.77 10.97 6.09
CA THR A 321 -17.72 11.60 6.92
C THR A 321 -16.60 10.62 7.28
N ALA A 322 -16.89 9.32 7.29
CA ALA A 322 -15.91 8.26 7.60
C ALA A 322 -14.79 8.14 6.54
N SER A 323 -15.05 8.58 5.31
CA SER A 323 -14.10 8.48 4.18
C SER A 323 -12.77 9.16 4.49
N PHE A 324 -12.80 10.35 5.11
CA PHE A 324 -11.57 11.10 5.42
C PHE A 324 -10.73 10.43 6.51
N GLY A 325 -11.37 9.88 7.55
CA GLY A 325 -10.70 9.13 8.61
C GLY A 325 -9.99 7.90 8.05
N LEU A 326 -10.71 7.10 7.23
CA LEU A 326 -10.16 5.95 6.54
C LEU A 326 -8.93 6.30 5.68
N VAL A 327 -9.00 7.39 4.93
CA VAL A 327 -7.90 7.82 4.06
C VAL A 327 -6.68 8.22 4.87
N LEU A 328 -6.87 9.02 5.92
CA LEU A 328 -5.77 9.40 6.80
C LEU A 328 -5.15 8.15 7.44
N ASP A 329 -5.97 7.25 7.96
CA ASP A 329 -5.51 6.01 8.57
C ASP A 329 -4.72 5.15 7.59
N VAL A 330 -5.20 4.96 6.35
CA VAL A 330 -4.47 4.20 5.32
C VAL A 330 -3.14 4.87 4.97
N LEU A 331 -3.12 6.19 4.76
CA LEU A 331 -1.90 6.92 4.41
C LEU A 331 -0.87 6.86 5.54
N VAL A 332 -1.29 7.06 6.79
CA VAL A 332 -0.41 6.97 7.95
C VAL A 332 0.08 5.54 8.15
N PHE A 333 -0.80 4.54 8.01
CA PHE A 333 -0.41 3.13 8.12
C PHE A 333 0.69 2.78 7.12
N MET A 334 0.51 3.18 5.86
CA MET A 334 1.48 2.90 4.80
C MET A 334 2.77 3.69 4.97
N GLY A 335 2.70 4.97 5.34
CA GLY A 335 3.90 5.78 5.64
C GLY A 335 4.73 5.18 6.78
N LEU A 336 4.06 4.71 7.85
CA LEU A 336 4.73 4.01 8.94
C LEU A 336 5.36 2.68 8.51
N GLU A 337 4.73 1.93 7.61
CA GLU A 337 5.32 0.67 7.09
C GLU A 337 6.59 0.92 6.27
N VAL A 338 6.64 1.99 5.47
CA VAL A 338 7.85 2.36 4.71
C VAL A 338 8.97 2.77 5.68
N ALA A 339 8.70 3.73 6.57
CA ALA A 339 9.69 4.25 7.52
C ALA A 339 10.25 3.16 8.44
N LEU A 340 9.38 2.31 9.01
CA LEU A 340 9.80 1.22 9.90
C LEU A 340 10.61 0.12 9.18
N ARG A 341 10.61 0.06 7.84
CA ARG A 341 11.39 -0.91 7.06
C ARG A 341 12.74 -0.36 6.66
N GLU A 342 12.79 0.90 6.24
CA GLU A 342 14.05 1.57 5.87
C GLU A 342 15.01 1.60 7.06
N GLU A 343 14.55 2.00 8.24
CA GLU A 343 15.39 2.02 9.45
C GLU A 343 15.83 0.61 9.88
N ARG A 344 14.98 -0.41 9.70
CA ARG A 344 15.36 -1.81 9.98
C ARG A 344 16.45 -2.30 9.03
N MET A 345 16.49 -1.81 7.80
CA MET A 345 17.52 -2.14 6.81
C MET A 345 18.84 -1.39 7.09
N GLU A 346 18.77 -0.18 7.63
CA GLU A 346 19.94 0.58 8.06
C GLU A 346 20.60 -0.01 9.32
N GLN A 347 19.81 -0.47 10.29
CA GLN A 347 20.32 -1.12 11.50
C GLN A 347 21.05 -2.44 11.20
N THR A 348 20.62 -3.21 10.19
CA THR A 348 21.37 -4.41 9.74
C THR A 348 22.65 -4.08 8.97
N ARG A 349 22.84 -2.83 8.54
CA ARG A 349 24.04 -2.38 7.82
C ARG A 349 25.14 -1.87 8.77
N SER A 350 24.76 -1.46 9.98
CA SER A 350 25.66 -0.92 11.00
C SER A 350 26.09 -1.93 12.08
N ALA A 351 25.50 -3.13 12.06
CA ALA A 351 25.85 -4.29 12.89
C ALA A 351 26.69 -5.30 12.10
#